data_AF-A0A820IBG3-F1
#
_entry.id   AF-A0A820IBG3-F1
#
_cell.length_a   1.000
_cell.length_b   1.000
_cell.length_c   1.000
_cell.angle_alpha   90.00
_cell.angle_beta   90.00
_cell.angle_gamma   90.00
#
_symmetry.space_group_name_H-M   'P 1'
#
loop_
_entity.id
_entity.type
_entity.pdbx_description
1 polymer ?
#
loop_
_entity_poly.entity_id
_entity_poly.type
_entity_poly.pdbx_seq_one_letter_code
_entity_poly.pdbx_strand_id
1 'polypeptide(L)'
;MDQFFVTSSNPSLRQISKIQRAYQIVLITSIIWSLQSLIAYFNVAISPITGACVPNSPGSSLYAALFFNFIISVISITIPMIFGYLNYRNIHQTTVLAEQQADRQV
;
A
#
# COMPACT_ATOMS: atom_id res chain seq x y z
N MET A 1 -4.80 -2.49 15.53
CA MET A 1 -3.53 -2.59 14.77
C MET A 1 -2.34 -2.09 15.59
N ASP A 2 -2.44 -0.93 16.27
CA ASP A 2 -1.34 -0.39 17.09
C ASP A 2 -0.84 -1.35 18.18
N GLN A 3 -1.74 -2.08 18.84
CA GLN A 3 -1.38 -2.98 19.92
C GLN A 3 -0.48 -4.14 19.49
N PHE A 4 -0.59 -4.62 18.24
CA PHE A 4 0.23 -5.73 17.71
C PHE A 4 1.67 -5.28 17.35
N PHE A 5 1.84 -4.01 16.99
CA PHE A 5 3.15 -3.43 16.71
C PHE A 5 3.92 -3.06 17.98
N VAL A 6 3.22 -2.67 19.05
CA VAL A 6 3.82 -2.31 20.34
C VAL A 6 4.37 -3.53 21.10
N THR A 7 3.72 -4.70 21.01
CA THR A 7 4.15 -5.96 21.66
C THR A 7 5.11 -6.82 20.82
N SER A 8 5.46 -6.40 19.60
CA SER A 8 6.38 -7.15 18.75
C SER A 8 7.81 -7.14 19.30
N SER A 9 8.42 -8.31 19.57
CA SER A 9 9.81 -8.40 20.07
C SER A 9 10.88 -8.08 19.01
N ASN A 10 10.48 -7.93 17.74
CA ASN A 10 11.42 -7.63 16.66
C ASN A 10 11.65 -6.11 16.58
N PRO A 11 12.89 -5.62 16.81
CA PRO A 11 13.19 -4.19 16.84
C PRO A 11 12.87 -3.46 15.52
N SER A 12 12.91 -4.17 14.39
CA SER A 12 12.56 -3.62 13.07
C SER A 12 11.07 -3.25 12.94
N LEU A 13 10.16 -4.08 13.47
CA LEU A 13 8.72 -3.84 13.47
C LEU A 13 8.33 -2.75 14.48
N ARG A 14 9.04 -2.69 15.61
CA ARG A 14 8.90 -1.62 16.60
C ARG A 14 9.41 -0.27 16.06
N GLN A 15 10.38 -0.28 15.14
CA GLN A 15 10.86 0.92 14.46
C GLN A 15 9.88 1.43 13.39
N ILE A 16 9.12 0.55 12.74
CA ILE A 16 8.00 0.93 11.85
C ILE A 16 6.88 1.62 12.65
N SER A 17 6.67 1.21 13.91
CA SER A 17 5.74 1.87 14.84
C SER A 17 6.16 3.28 15.27
N LYS A 18 7.41 3.71 15.01
CA LYS A 18 7.77 5.13 15.17
C LYS A 18 7.06 5.94 14.09
N ILE A 19 5.89 6.45 14.47
CA ILE A 19 5.01 7.41 13.81
C ILE A 19 5.72 8.38 12.84
N GLN A 20 6.94 8.86 13.16
CA GLN A 20 7.75 9.71 12.27
C GLN A 20 8.03 9.13 10.88
N ARG A 21 8.32 7.83 10.74
CA ARG A 21 8.56 7.21 9.42
C ARG A 21 7.28 7.07 8.61
N ALA A 22 6.16 6.77 9.28
CA ALA A 22 4.86 6.76 8.63
C ALA A 22 4.52 8.15 8.07
N TYR A 23 4.74 9.21 8.86
CA TYR A 23 4.57 10.60 8.38
C TYR A 23 5.48 10.94 7.19
N GLN A 24 6.75 10.53 7.21
CA GLN A 24 7.66 10.76 6.08
C GLN A 24 7.19 10.03 4.81
N ILE A 25 6.75 8.78 4.93
CA ILE A 25 6.22 8.00 3.81
C ILE A 25 4.96 8.67 3.25
N VAL A 26 4.02 9.09 4.11
CA VAL A 26 2.80 9.79 3.71
C VAL A 26 3.11 11.12 3.02
N LEU A 27 4.11 11.86 3.49
CA LEU A 27 4.51 13.13 2.88
C LEU A 27 5.12 12.91 1.49
N ILE A 28 6.03 11.94 1.37
CA ILE A 28 6.66 11.60 0.08
C ILE A 28 5.62 11.10 -0.92
N THR A 29 4.72 10.20 -0.50
CA THR A 29 3.66 9.71 -1.39
C THR A 29 2.73 10.85 -1.80
N SER A 30 2.34 11.72 -0.88
CA SER A 30 1.51 12.90 -1.18
C SER A 30 2.15 13.79 -2.25
N ILE A 31 3.45 14.10 -2.13
CA ILE A 31 4.18 14.90 -3.14
C ILE A 31 4.17 14.20 -4.51
N ILE A 32 4.47 12.90 -4.55
CA ILE A 32 4.48 12.12 -5.80
C ILE A 32 3.09 12.15 -6.45
N TRP A 33 2.04 11.91 -5.68
CA TRP A 33 0.65 11.92 -6.17
C TRP A 33 0.22 13.31 -6.65
N SER A 34 0.63 14.37 -5.97
CA SER A 34 0.35 15.75 -6.40
C SER A 34 1.04 16.09 -7.71
N LEU A 35 2.33 15.76 -7.86
CA LEU A 35 3.08 15.97 -9.10
C LEU A 35 2.47 15.17 -10.25
N GLN A 36 2.11 13.91 -10.00
CA GLN A 36 1.48 13.04 -10.98
C GLN A 36 0.11 13.59 -11.44
N SER A 37 -0.70 14.09 -10.50
CA SER A 37 -2.00 14.70 -10.82
C SER A 37 -1.87 15.98 -11.63
N LEU A 38 -0.85 16.78 -11.31
CA LEU A 38 -0.54 18.00 -12.06
C LEU A 38 -0.15 17.68 -13.52
N ILE A 39 0.71 16.67 -13.72
CA ILE A 39 1.09 16.20 -15.07
C ILE A 39 -0.15 15.70 -15.81
N ALA A 40 -1.03 14.94 -15.17
CA ALA A 40 -2.27 14.47 -15.78
C ALA A 40 -3.16 15.64 -16.22
N TYR A 41 -3.29 16.68 -15.39
CA TYR A 41 -4.09 17.88 -15.71
C TYR A 41 -3.60 18.63 -16.95
N PHE A 42 -2.29 18.73 -17.17
CA PHE A 42 -1.75 19.38 -18.37
C PHE A 42 -1.88 18.52 -19.65
N ASN A 43 -2.19 17.23 -19.52
CA ASN A 43 -2.29 16.30 -20.64
C ASN A 43 -3.73 16.07 -21.14
N VAL A 44 -4.70 16.81 -20.61
CA VAL A 44 -6.11 16.80 -21.03
C VAL A 44 -6.46 18.12 -21.72
N ALA A 45 -7.16 18.03 -22.85
CA ALA A 45 -7.73 19.16 -23.57
C ALA A 45 -9.26 19.08 -23.52
N ILE A 46 -9.94 20.23 -23.57
CA ILE A 46 -11.40 20.27 -23.69
C ILE A 46 -11.76 20.13 -25.16
N SER A 47 -12.49 19.07 -25.51
CA SER A 47 -12.99 18.91 -26.87
C SER A 47 -13.97 20.03 -27.20
N PRO A 48 -13.75 20.80 -28.28
CA PRO A 48 -14.66 21.86 -28.69
C PRO A 48 -16.02 21.33 -29.18
N ILE A 49 -16.10 20.02 -29.49
CA ILE A 49 -17.30 19.38 -30.06
C ILE A 49 -18.20 18.82 -28.97
N THR A 50 -17.60 18.22 -27.93
CA THR A 50 -18.34 17.50 -26.87
C THR A 50 -18.26 18.17 -25.51
N GLY A 51 -17.41 19.19 -25.34
CA GLY A 51 -17.13 19.83 -24.04
C GLY A 51 -16.46 18.89 -23.03
N ALA A 52 -16.09 17.68 -23.44
CA ALA A 52 -15.50 16.66 -22.58
C ALA A 52 -13.99 16.84 -22.46
N CYS A 53 -13.41 16.41 -21.33
CA CYS A 53 -11.96 16.29 -21.18
C CYS A 53 -11.46 15.08 -21.99
N VAL A 54 -10.67 15.35 -23.01
CA VAL A 54 -10.11 14.33 -23.91
C VAL A 54 -8.58 14.36 -23.81
N PRO A 55 -7.89 13.22 -23.81
CA PRO A 55 -6.44 13.19 -23.83
C PRO A 55 -5.91 14.02 -25.01
N ASN A 56 -4.95 14.90 -24.73
CA ASN A 56 -4.35 15.76 -25.76
C ASN A 56 -3.56 14.95 -26.80
N SER A 57 -3.15 13.72 -26.46
CA SER A 57 -2.43 12.83 -27.36
C SER A 57 -2.85 11.37 -27.15
N PRO A 58 -2.73 10.51 -28.16
CA PRO A 58 -2.92 9.07 -28.00
C PRO A 58 -1.91 8.46 -27.01
N GLY A 59 -0.72 9.06 -26.87
CA GLY A 59 0.27 8.65 -25.88
C GLY A 59 -0.21 8.87 -24.44
N SER A 60 -0.91 9.97 -24.17
CA SER A 60 -1.44 10.24 -22.82
C SER A 60 -2.62 9.35 -22.45
N SER A 61 -3.43 8.91 -23.42
CA SER A 61 -4.51 7.93 -23.15
C SER A 61 -3.94 6.55 -22.79
N LEU A 62 -2.93 6.09 -23.54
CA LEU A 62 -2.25 4.82 -23.28
C LEU A 62 -1.53 4.85 -21.93
N TYR A 63 -0.84 5.94 -21.63
CA TYR A 63 -0.17 6.15 -20.35
C TYR A 63 -1.15 6.07 -19.17
N ALA A 64 -2.28 6.79 -19.26
CA ALA A 64 -3.30 6.77 -18.21
C ALA A 64 -3.86 5.35 -18.00
N ALA A 65 -4.20 4.63 -19.08
CA ALA A 65 -4.72 3.29 -19.01
C ALA A 65 -3.72 2.31 -18.35
N LEU A 66 -2.45 2.36 -18.75
CA LEU A 66 -1.39 1.50 -18.18
C LEU A 66 -1.13 1.83 -16.71
N PHE A 67 -1.07 3.11 -16.36
CA PHE A 67 -0.81 3.56 -15.00
C PHE A 67 -1.93 3.13 -14.03
N PHE A 68 -3.20 3.32 -14.42
CA PHE A 68 -4.34 2.87 -13.61
C PHE A 68 -4.35 1.36 -13.42
N ASN A 69 -4.12 0.60 -14.50
CA ASN A 69 -4.04 -0.86 -14.41
C ASN A 69 -2.91 -1.33 -13.48
N PHE A 70 -1.74 -0.68 -13.57
CA PHE A 70 -0.61 -0.99 -12.72
C PHE A 70 -0.93 -0.75 -11.24
N ILE A 71 -1.51 0.40 -10.89
CA ILE A 71 -1.88 0.71 -9.51
C ILE A 71 -2.87 -0.31 -8.95
N ILE A 72 -3.94 -0.61 -9.69
CA ILE A 72 -4.97 -1.56 -9.25
C ILE A 72 -4.32 -2.94 -9.02
N SER A 73 -3.49 -3.40 -9.94
CA SER A 73 -2.78 -4.68 -9.82
C SER A 73 -1.87 -4.73 -8.60
N VAL A 74 -1.07 -3.68 -8.38
CA VAL A 74 -0.16 -3.60 -7.23
C VAL A 74 -0.96 -3.63 -5.92
N ILE A 75 -2.05 -2.87 -5.81
CA ILE A 75 -2.90 -2.88 -4.61
C ILE A 75 -3.50 -4.26 -4.37
N SER A 76 -4.07 -4.87 -5.41
CA SER A 76 -4.70 -6.19 -5.33
C SER A 76 -3.74 -7.32 -4.96
N ILE A 77 -2.45 -7.21 -5.28
CA ILE A 77 -1.45 -8.22 -4.93
C ILE A 77 -0.83 -7.94 -3.55
N THR A 78 -0.46 -6.70 -3.28
CA THR A 78 0.29 -6.35 -2.06
C THR A 78 -0.53 -6.48 -0.79
N ILE A 79 -1.81 -6.09 -0.81
CA ILE A 79 -2.71 -6.22 0.34
C ILE A 79 -2.81 -7.68 0.81
N PRO A 80 -3.27 -8.65 0.00
CA PRO A 80 -3.39 -10.03 0.44
C PRO A 80 -2.03 -10.67 0.76
N MET A 81 -0.94 -10.26 0.11
CA MET A 81 0.39 -10.76 0.43
C MET A 81 0.83 -10.37 1.84
N ILE A 82 0.60 -9.11 2.24
CA ILE A 82 0.92 -8.62 3.59
C ILE A 82 0.03 -9.32 4.63
N PHE A 83 -1.29 -9.36 4.40
CA PHE A 83 -2.21 -10.01 5.33
C PHE A 83 -1.95 -11.51 5.45
N GLY A 84 -1.66 -12.19 4.33
CA GLY A 84 -1.29 -13.60 4.30
C GLY A 84 -0.02 -13.87 5.10
N TYR A 85 1.02 -13.05 4.92
CA TYR A 85 2.26 -13.15 5.68
C TYR A 85 2.05 -12.94 7.20
N LEU A 86 1.28 -11.91 7.58
CA LEU A 86 0.98 -11.64 8.98
C LEU A 86 0.16 -12.77 9.61
N ASN A 87 -0.80 -13.32 8.87
CA ASN A 87 -1.63 -14.44 9.33
C ASN A 87 -0.79 -15.71 9.52
N TYR A 88 0.06 -16.04 8.54
CA TYR A 88 0.99 -17.17 8.63
C TYR A 88 1.86 -17.08 9.89
N ARG A 89 2.44 -15.90 10.15
CA ARG A 89 3.27 -15.69 11.33
C ARG A 89 2.48 -15.82 12.63
N ASN A 90 1.25 -15.30 12.67
CA ASN A 90 0.39 -15.38 13.85
C ASN A 90 0.06 -16.84 14.17
N ILE A 91 -0.38 -17.61 13.16
CA ILE A 91 -0.67 -19.05 13.31
C ILE A 91 0.57 -19.81 13.79
N HIS A 92 1.73 -19.57 13.19
CA HIS A 92 2.96 -20.25 13.60
C HIS A 92 3.32 -19.96 15.07
N GLN A 93 3.15 -18.71 15.52
CA GLN A 93 3.42 -18.34 16.90
C GLN A 93 2.40 -18.93 17.88
N THR A 94 1.11 -18.98 17.53
CA THR A 94 0.08 -19.57 18.40
C THR A 94 0.22 -21.07 18.51
N THR A 95 0.61 -21.77 17.43
CA THR A 95 0.90 -23.21 17.47
C THR A 95 2.04 -23.52 18.44
N VAL A 96 3.17 -22.79 18.34
CA VAL A 96 4.32 -23.00 19.24
C VAL A 96 3.97 -22.70 20.70
N LEU A 97 3.19 -21.65 20.96
CA LEU A 97 2.74 -21.32 22.32
C LEU A 97 1.78 -22.36 22.90
N ALA A 98 0.88 -22.91 22.06
CA ALA A 98 -0.04 -23.96 22.46
C ALA A 98 0.69 -25.27 22.82
N GLU A 99 1.69 -25.66 22.02
CA GLU A 99 2.55 -26.82 22.30
C GLU A 99 3.30 -26.65 23.63
N GLN A 100 3.88 -25.47 23.88
CA GLN A 100 4.58 -25.17 25.14
C GLN A 100 3.68 -25.16 26.38
N GLN A 101 2.41 -24.74 26.25
CA GLN A 101 1.45 -24.82 27.36
C GLN A 101 0.98 -26.24 27.61
N ALA A 102 0.82 -27.05 26.56
CA ALA A 102 0.50 -28.47 26.70
C ALA A 102 1.61 -29.22 27.44
N ASP A 103 2.89 -28.98 27.10
CA ASP A 103 4.04 -29.60 27.77
C ASP A 103 4.19 -29.21 29.25
N ARG A 104 3.65 -28.07 29.70
CA ARG A 104 3.68 -27.65 31.11
C ARG A 104 2.54 -28.19 31.95
N GLN A 105 1.53 -28.80 31.33
CA GLN A 105 0.35 -29.35 32.01
C GLN A 105 0.43 -30.87 32.24
N VAL A 106 1.53 -31.51 31.82
CA VAL A 106 1.80 -32.95 32.03
C VAL A 106 2.74 -33.15 33.21
#